data_AF-A0A8X6X7Y3-F1
#
_entry.id   AF-A0A8X6X7Y3-F1
#
_cell.length_a   1.000
_cell.length_b   1.000
_cell.length_c   1.000
_cell.angle_alpha   90.00
_cell.angle_beta   90.00
_cell.angle_gamma   90.00
#
_symmetry.space_group_name_H-M   'P 1'
#
loop_
_entity.id
_entity.type
_entity.pdbx_description
1 polymer ?
#
loop_
_entity_poly.entity_id
_entity_poly.type
_entity_poly.pdbx_seq_one_letter_code
_entity_poly.pdbx_strand_id
1 'polypeptide(L)'
;MANSMPLDSQEDHLLDEDYYAFLNLNKDATTEDITNAYRRLSRLYHPDKHTDPVQKKNAEVLFNKTKIAYEVLSDPHQRAIYDTLGIKGLQTEGWQIVERTKTPQEIREEYEQLLREKEERRIQQRTNPKDLIYFLSFGTVQTAFHFMGSGVSPGFEMMLARQLARNTAGYLTVKSGPSSSVNTMIAHDTEKYHFTVGIQFGIQRSFFTVSYTRKLEDEGRLKGSVKFGVFGAILEYGCQKKISKNSTVGATMVIGVPSGVTLKLKFNRANQTFLFPIMLSEELIPSAVFYGTAAPILGWYILKMVYIDPYNERQKRRETEKMKEVNAQRMAERKKEASIAVSLMQETYRRIKTEEEKKNGLVIKLAVYGSAENISNLNLDQLDSQLDVLDVTVQLQCLVKDSKLILPNRSKSNLPGFYDPCLGEEKLLRVEYLFRNKTHSITISDNEMLRIPRITDS
;
A
#
# COMPACT_ATOMS: atom_id res chain seq x y z
N MET A 1 -41.94 -34.09 2.67
CA MET A 1 -41.61 -32.84 1.95
C MET A 1 -40.26 -33.06 1.28
N ALA A 2 -40.26 -33.23 -0.03
CA ALA A 2 -39.05 -33.43 -0.82
C ALA A 2 -38.35 -32.07 -0.95
N ASN A 3 -37.13 -31.95 -0.42
CA ASN A 3 -36.28 -30.80 -0.63
C ASN A 3 -35.79 -30.82 -2.08
N SER A 4 -36.40 -30.00 -2.93
CA SER A 4 -35.85 -29.66 -4.24
C SER A 4 -34.57 -28.86 -4.04
N MET A 5 -33.43 -29.44 -4.43
CA MET A 5 -32.17 -28.72 -4.56
C MET A 5 -32.33 -27.53 -5.51
N PRO A 6 -31.68 -26.38 -5.23
CA PRO A 6 -31.71 -25.22 -6.12
C PRO A 6 -31.05 -25.56 -7.48
N LEU A 7 -31.72 -25.17 -8.56
CA LEU A 7 -31.33 -25.47 -9.95
C LEU A 7 -29.92 -24.99 -10.33
N ASP A 8 -29.40 -23.95 -9.66
CA ASP A 8 -28.04 -23.43 -9.94
C ASP A 8 -26.91 -24.43 -9.58
N SER A 9 -27.17 -25.40 -8.70
CA SER A 9 -26.15 -26.37 -8.25
C SER A 9 -25.86 -27.51 -9.24
N GLN A 10 -26.68 -27.68 -10.28
CA GLN A 10 -26.46 -28.72 -11.29
C GLN A 10 -25.54 -28.27 -12.43
N GLU A 11 -25.48 -26.97 -12.74
CA GLU A 11 -24.57 -26.43 -13.76
C GLU A 11 -23.11 -26.42 -13.27
N ASP A 12 -22.89 -26.12 -11.99
CA ASP A 12 -21.55 -26.07 -11.38
C ASP A 12 -20.86 -27.45 -11.33
N HIS A 13 -21.61 -28.54 -11.10
CA HIS A 13 -21.02 -29.88 -10.94
C HIS A 13 -20.50 -30.48 -12.26
N LEU A 14 -21.02 -30.01 -13.41
CA LEU A 14 -20.58 -30.44 -14.75
C LEU A 14 -19.32 -29.70 -15.22
N LEU A 15 -18.90 -28.62 -14.55
CA LEU A 15 -17.72 -27.82 -14.91
C LEU A 15 -16.43 -28.28 -14.22
N ASP A 16 -16.51 -29.17 -13.22
CA ASP A 16 -15.37 -29.67 -12.44
C ASP A 16 -14.66 -30.90 -13.04
N GLU A 17 -15.07 -31.35 -14.23
CA GLU A 17 -14.40 -32.46 -14.92
C GLU A 17 -13.18 -32.01 -15.71
N ASP A 18 -12.10 -32.80 -15.62
CA ASP A 18 -10.84 -32.56 -16.33
C ASP A 18 -11.05 -32.31 -17.84
N TYR A 19 -10.52 -31.21 -18.38
CA TYR A 19 -10.67 -30.82 -19.80
C TYR A 19 -10.11 -31.87 -20.77
N TYR A 20 -9.01 -32.54 -20.41
CA TYR A 20 -8.48 -33.66 -21.20
C TYR A 20 -9.43 -34.85 -21.21
N ALA A 21 -10.02 -35.19 -20.06
CA ALA A 21 -10.99 -36.29 -19.95
C ALA A 21 -12.25 -35.97 -20.76
N PHE A 22 -12.72 -34.72 -20.70
CA PHE A 22 -13.88 -34.27 -21.45
C PHE A 22 -13.67 -34.31 -22.98
N LEU A 23 -12.50 -33.88 -23.46
CA LEU A 23 -12.16 -34.00 -24.90
C LEU A 23 -11.76 -35.42 -25.32
N ASN A 24 -11.69 -36.35 -24.36
CA ASN A 24 -11.21 -37.72 -24.53
C ASN A 24 -9.79 -37.78 -25.13
N LEU A 25 -8.89 -36.99 -24.53
CA LEU A 25 -7.49 -36.85 -24.90
C LEU A 25 -6.59 -37.20 -23.71
N ASN A 26 -5.36 -37.64 -24.00
CA ASN A 26 -4.33 -37.78 -22.98
C ASN A 26 -3.69 -36.41 -22.69
N LYS A 27 -3.06 -36.24 -21.52
CA LYS A 27 -2.35 -35.00 -21.14
C LYS A 27 -1.20 -34.66 -22.10
N ASP A 28 -0.60 -35.67 -22.72
CA ASP A 28 0.46 -35.55 -23.73
C ASP A 28 -0.06 -35.22 -25.15
N ALA A 29 -1.36 -34.96 -25.32
CA ALA A 29 -1.96 -34.71 -26.62
C ALA A 29 -1.37 -33.46 -27.32
N THR A 30 -1.15 -33.57 -28.63
CA THR A 30 -0.65 -32.46 -29.44
C THR A 30 -1.74 -31.41 -29.69
N THR A 31 -1.34 -30.20 -30.09
CA THR A 31 -2.30 -29.14 -30.46
C THR A 31 -3.20 -29.52 -31.62
N GLU A 32 -2.70 -30.36 -32.54
CA GLU A 32 -3.47 -30.93 -33.65
C GLU A 32 -4.57 -31.88 -33.16
N ASP A 33 -4.24 -32.76 -32.19
CA ASP A 33 -5.20 -33.68 -31.57
C ASP A 33 -6.31 -32.92 -30.84
N ILE A 34 -5.94 -31.86 -30.11
CA ILE A 34 -6.88 -30.97 -29.42
C ILE A 34 -7.84 -30.29 -30.40
N THR A 35 -7.31 -29.81 -31.53
CA THR A 35 -8.11 -29.16 -32.58
C THR A 35 -9.05 -30.16 -33.26
N ASN A 36 -8.59 -31.39 -33.50
CA ASN A 36 -9.38 -32.45 -34.10
C ASN A 36 -10.52 -32.92 -33.16
N ALA A 37 -10.23 -33.08 -31.87
CA ALA A 37 -11.24 -33.42 -30.87
C ALA A 37 -12.32 -32.32 -30.74
N TYR A 38 -11.89 -31.05 -30.72
CA TYR A 38 -12.80 -29.90 -30.71
C TYR A 38 -13.74 -29.90 -31.92
N ARG A 39 -13.22 -30.10 -33.13
CA ARG A 39 -14.03 -30.17 -34.37
C ARG A 39 -15.05 -31.30 -34.33
N ARG A 40 -14.67 -32.47 -33.78
CA ARG A 40 -15.57 -33.63 -33.65
C ARG A 40 -16.71 -33.35 -32.66
N LEU A 41 -16.39 -32.88 -31.46
CA LEU A 41 -17.37 -32.64 -30.39
C LEU A 41 -18.27 -31.44 -30.69
N SER A 42 -17.72 -30.38 -31.31
CA SER A 42 -18.51 -29.21 -31.75
C SER A 42 -19.58 -29.58 -32.79
N ARG A 43 -19.29 -30.55 -33.67
CA ARG A 43 -20.27 -31.07 -34.65
C ARG A 43 -21.33 -31.96 -34.01
N LEU A 44 -21.05 -32.57 -32.86
CA LEU A 44 -21.99 -33.45 -32.15
C LEU A 44 -22.93 -32.64 -31.26
N TYR A 45 -22.40 -31.64 -30.55
CA TYR A 45 -23.15 -30.81 -29.62
C TYR A 45 -23.67 -29.49 -30.21
N HIS A 46 -23.65 -29.32 -31.54
CA HIS A 46 -24.17 -28.11 -32.17
C HIS A 46 -25.70 -27.98 -31.92
N PRO A 47 -26.19 -26.83 -31.44
CA PRO A 47 -27.60 -26.66 -31.05
C PRO A 47 -28.58 -26.88 -32.21
N ASP A 48 -28.17 -26.62 -33.46
CA ASP A 48 -29.00 -26.82 -34.65
C ASP A 48 -29.29 -28.30 -34.98
N LYS A 49 -28.56 -29.25 -34.40
CA LYS A 49 -28.81 -30.69 -34.65
C LYS A 49 -29.86 -31.29 -33.73
N HIS A 50 -30.28 -30.56 -32.70
CA HIS A 50 -31.18 -31.07 -31.66
C HIS A 50 -32.52 -30.33 -31.76
N THR A 51 -33.59 -31.07 -32.07
CA THR A 51 -34.92 -30.50 -32.30
C THR A 51 -35.73 -30.37 -30.99
N ASP A 52 -35.45 -31.24 -30.00
CA ASP A 52 -36.15 -31.23 -28.72
C ASP A 52 -35.63 -30.11 -27.79
N PRO A 53 -36.51 -29.38 -27.08
CA PRO A 53 -36.12 -28.24 -26.25
C PRO A 53 -35.22 -28.61 -25.06
N VAL A 54 -35.34 -29.84 -24.53
CA VAL A 54 -34.49 -30.34 -23.44
C VAL A 54 -33.11 -30.74 -23.96
N GLN A 55 -33.05 -31.44 -25.10
CA GLN A 55 -31.77 -31.84 -25.70
C GLN A 55 -30.99 -30.64 -26.22
N LYS A 56 -31.68 -29.62 -26.73
CA LYS A 56 -31.06 -28.37 -27.19
C LYS A 56 -30.32 -27.64 -26.07
N LYS A 57 -30.93 -27.54 -24.87
CA LYS A 57 -30.28 -26.94 -23.69
C LYS A 57 -29.06 -27.75 -23.26
N ASN A 58 -29.16 -29.07 -23.19
CA ASN A 58 -28.03 -29.92 -22.82
C ASN A 58 -26.88 -29.84 -23.84
N ALA A 59 -27.20 -29.78 -25.12
CA ALA A 59 -26.22 -29.60 -26.20
C ALA A 59 -25.52 -28.25 -26.09
N GLU A 60 -26.23 -27.18 -25.74
CA GLU A 60 -25.66 -25.84 -25.54
C GLU A 60 -24.64 -25.81 -24.38
N VAL A 61 -24.97 -26.43 -23.24
CA VAL A 61 -24.04 -26.56 -22.10
C VAL A 61 -22.78 -27.32 -22.49
N LEU A 62 -22.93 -28.47 -23.15
CA LEU A 62 -21.79 -29.29 -23.60
C LEU A 62 -20.97 -28.60 -24.70
N PHE A 63 -21.60 -27.82 -25.57
CA PHE A 63 -20.94 -27.03 -26.60
C PHE A 63 -20.09 -25.92 -25.99
N ASN A 64 -20.63 -25.18 -25.02
CA ASN A 64 -19.89 -24.16 -24.30
C ASN A 64 -18.70 -24.74 -23.53
N LYS A 65 -18.88 -25.90 -22.88
CA LYS A 65 -17.79 -26.62 -22.21
C LYS A 65 -16.71 -27.06 -23.21
N THR A 66 -17.10 -27.57 -24.37
CA THR A 66 -16.17 -27.95 -25.46
C THR A 66 -15.35 -26.75 -25.95
N LYS A 67 -15.98 -25.58 -26.04
CA LYS A 67 -15.32 -24.33 -26.41
C LYS A 67 -14.31 -23.88 -25.35
N ILE A 68 -14.69 -23.87 -24.07
CA ILE A 68 -13.82 -23.47 -22.96
C ILE A 68 -12.61 -24.41 -22.85
N ALA A 69 -12.83 -25.73 -22.93
CA ALA A 69 -11.76 -26.72 -22.90
C ALA A 69 -10.76 -26.53 -24.05
N TYR A 70 -11.25 -26.21 -25.25
CA TYR A 70 -10.39 -25.91 -26.40
C TYR A 70 -9.59 -24.61 -26.20
N GLU A 71 -10.23 -23.53 -25.72
CA GLU A 71 -9.57 -22.25 -25.49
C GLU A 71 -8.40 -22.40 -24.50
N VAL A 72 -8.64 -23.08 -23.39
CA VAL A 72 -7.63 -23.34 -22.35
C VAL A 72 -6.51 -24.24 -22.84
N LEU A 73 -6.82 -25.35 -23.51
CA LEU A 73 -5.81 -26.33 -23.92
C LEU A 73 -5.08 -25.95 -25.22
N SER A 74 -5.64 -25.04 -26.03
CA SER A 74 -5.02 -24.55 -27.27
C SER A 74 -3.98 -23.47 -27.02
N ASP A 75 -4.16 -22.63 -26.00
CA ASP A 75 -3.17 -21.63 -25.60
C ASP A 75 -2.06 -22.27 -24.75
N PRO A 76 -0.78 -22.25 -25.19
CA PRO A 76 0.34 -22.79 -24.42
C PRO A 76 0.43 -22.23 -22.99
N HIS A 77 0.01 -20.97 -22.81
CA HIS A 77 0.06 -20.30 -21.52
C HIS A 77 -1.03 -20.82 -20.57
N GLN A 78 -2.29 -20.84 -21.02
CA GLN A 78 -3.40 -21.34 -20.20
C GLN A 78 -3.29 -22.85 -19.94
N ARG A 79 -2.78 -23.62 -20.90
CA ARG A 79 -2.50 -25.05 -20.74
C ARG A 79 -1.49 -25.31 -19.63
N ALA A 80 -0.42 -24.53 -19.54
CA ALA A 80 0.57 -24.67 -18.47
C ALA A 80 -0.02 -24.38 -17.08
N ILE A 81 -0.91 -23.38 -16.97
CA ILE A 81 -1.63 -23.08 -15.72
C ILE A 81 -2.55 -24.24 -15.34
N TYR A 82 -3.30 -24.75 -16.32
CA TYR A 82 -4.20 -25.87 -16.13
C TYR A 82 -3.46 -27.14 -15.72
N ASP A 83 -2.33 -27.46 -16.35
CA ASP A 83 -1.54 -28.65 -16.06
C ASP A 83 -0.89 -28.59 -14.66
N THR A 84 -0.62 -27.39 -14.14
CA THR A 84 0.02 -27.19 -12.83
C THR A 84 -0.97 -27.02 -11.68
N LEU A 85 -2.08 -26.31 -11.89
CA LEU A 85 -3.00 -25.88 -10.83
C LEU A 85 -4.46 -26.34 -11.06
N GLY A 86 -4.78 -26.92 -12.22
CA GLY A 86 -6.12 -27.35 -12.60
C GLY A 86 -7.08 -26.18 -12.87
N ILE A 87 -8.39 -26.49 -12.89
CA ILE A 87 -9.47 -25.52 -13.19
C ILE A 87 -9.45 -24.32 -12.22
N LYS A 88 -9.07 -24.55 -10.96
CA LYS A 88 -9.00 -23.53 -9.91
C LYS A 88 -7.97 -22.43 -10.20
N GLY A 89 -6.88 -22.77 -10.91
CA GLY A 89 -5.86 -21.82 -11.33
C GLY A 89 -6.38 -20.79 -12.34
N LEU A 90 -7.30 -21.21 -13.21
CA LEU A 90 -7.85 -20.36 -14.28
C LEU A 90 -8.91 -19.36 -13.78
N GLN A 91 -9.64 -19.68 -12.72
CA GLN A 91 -10.69 -18.84 -12.15
C GLN A 91 -10.17 -17.73 -11.22
N THR A 92 -8.88 -17.74 -10.89
CA THR A 92 -8.30 -16.77 -9.97
C THR A 92 -8.03 -15.44 -10.67
N GLU A 93 -8.93 -14.47 -10.54
CA GLU A 93 -8.74 -13.11 -11.05
C GLU A 93 -7.49 -12.44 -10.45
N GLY A 94 -6.65 -11.85 -11.30
CA GLY A 94 -5.40 -11.15 -10.95
C GLY A 94 -4.11 -11.90 -11.30
N TRP A 95 -4.20 -13.10 -11.88
CA TRP A 95 -3.04 -13.87 -12.33
C TRP A 95 -2.63 -13.47 -13.76
N GLN A 96 -1.64 -12.59 -13.87
CA GLN A 96 -0.86 -12.42 -15.11
C GLN A 96 0.51 -13.00 -14.83
N ILE A 97 0.85 -14.14 -15.44
CA ILE A 97 2.22 -14.65 -15.36
C ILE A 97 3.09 -13.59 -16.03
N VAL A 98 3.88 -12.89 -15.21
CA VAL A 98 5.01 -12.11 -15.71
C VAL A 98 5.90 -13.10 -16.44
N GLU A 99 6.04 -12.93 -17.75
CA GLU A 99 6.76 -13.87 -18.61
C GLU A 99 8.12 -14.29 -17.99
N ARG A 100 8.26 -15.62 -17.85
CA ARG A 100 9.51 -16.40 -17.81
C ARG A 100 10.45 -16.14 -16.62
N THR A 101 10.20 -16.83 -15.50
CA THR A 101 11.20 -17.54 -14.65
C THR A 101 10.59 -17.86 -13.28
N LYS A 102 9.64 -18.77 -13.19
CA LYS A 102 9.27 -19.39 -11.92
C LYS A 102 9.14 -20.88 -12.16
N THR A 103 9.81 -21.69 -11.34
CA THR A 103 9.71 -23.14 -11.39
C THR A 103 8.30 -23.59 -10.98
N PRO A 104 7.82 -24.78 -11.40
CA PRO A 104 6.49 -25.27 -11.01
C PRO A 104 6.25 -25.32 -9.50
N GLN A 105 7.31 -25.47 -8.71
CA GLN A 105 7.26 -25.47 -7.25
C GLN A 105 7.06 -24.04 -6.69
N GLU A 106 7.79 -23.05 -7.18
CA GLU A 106 7.64 -21.65 -6.78
C GLU A 106 6.26 -21.09 -7.14
N ILE A 107 5.71 -21.50 -8.29
CA ILE A 107 4.35 -21.16 -8.72
C ILE A 107 3.31 -21.67 -7.70
N ARG A 108 3.49 -22.90 -7.23
CA ARG A 108 2.61 -23.52 -6.25
C ARG A 108 2.67 -22.80 -4.90
N GLU A 109 3.87 -22.44 -4.44
CA GLU A 109 4.07 -21.72 -3.18
C GLU A 109 3.43 -20.33 -3.21
N GLU A 110 3.57 -19.60 -4.31
CA GLU A 110 2.95 -18.27 -4.48
C GLU A 110 1.42 -18.36 -4.52
N TYR A 111 0.87 -19.39 -5.18
CA TYR A 111 -0.57 -19.67 -5.17
C TYR A 111 -1.08 -19.95 -3.74
N GLU A 112 -0.34 -20.76 -2.96
CA GLU A 112 -0.69 -21.03 -1.56
C GLU A 112 -0.63 -19.76 -0.68
N GLN A 113 0.33 -18.86 -0.93
CA GLN A 113 0.42 -17.58 -0.23
C GLN A 113 -0.77 -16.66 -0.55
N LEU A 114 -1.13 -16.52 -1.83
CA LEU A 114 -2.28 -15.71 -2.26
C LEU A 114 -3.61 -16.24 -1.70
N LEU A 115 -3.76 -17.57 -1.62
CA LEU A 115 -4.92 -18.19 -0.97
C LEU A 115 -5.00 -17.79 0.50
N ARG A 116 -3.90 -17.89 1.25
CA ARG A 116 -3.86 -17.47 2.66
C ARG A 116 -4.18 -16.00 2.82
N GLU A 117 -3.64 -15.12 1.99
CA GLU A 117 -3.97 -13.69 2.04
C GLU A 117 -5.45 -13.42 1.74
N LYS A 118 -6.04 -14.07 0.73
CA LYS A 118 -7.48 -13.92 0.43
C LYS A 118 -8.33 -14.46 1.56
N GLU A 119 -7.92 -15.57 2.19
CA GLU A 119 -8.59 -16.16 3.33
C GLU A 119 -8.50 -15.27 4.57
N GLU A 120 -7.34 -14.70 4.86
CA GLU A 120 -7.15 -13.67 5.89
C GLU A 120 -8.01 -12.44 5.61
N ARG A 121 -8.03 -11.92 4.36
CA ARG A 121 -8.92 -10.81 3.98
C ARG A 121 -10.40 -11.17 4.16
N ARG A 122 -10.81 -12.39 3.83
CA ARG A 122 -12.19 -12.88 4.05
C ARG A 122 -12.51 -12.98 5.54
N ILE A 123 -11.60 -13.51 6.36
CA ILE A 123 -11.75 -13.58 7.82
C ILE A 123 -11.82 -12.16 8.39
N GLN A 124 -11.01 -11.24 7.88
CA GLN A 124 -11.00 -9.84 8.30
C GLN A 124 -12.27 -9.08 7.85
N GLN A 125 -12.81 -9.38 6.67
CA GLN A 125 -14.11 -8.87 6.21
C GLN A 125 -15.29 -9.46 6.99
N ARG A 126 -15.22 -10.75 7.40
CA ARG A 126 -16.24 -11.36 8.28
C ARG A 126 -16.19 -10.83 9.71
N THR A 127 -15.00 -10.52 10.22
CA THR A 127 -14.84 -9.90 11.55
C THR A 127 -15.13 -8.39 11.53
N ASN A 128 -15.09 -7.75 10.37
CA ASN A 128 -15.45 -6.34 10.19
C ASN A 128 -16.55 -6.16 9.12
N PRO A 129 -17.82 -6.47 9.44
CA PRO A 129 -18.93 -6.23 8.52
C PRO A 129 -19.17 -4.71 8.41
N LYS A 130 -18.71 -4.09 7.32
CA LYS A 130 -18.87 -2.66 7.06
C LYS A 130 -20.32 -2.21 6.83
N ASP A 131 -21.24 -3.14 6.55
CA ASP A 131 -22.62 -2.81 6.15
C ASP A 131 -23.71 -3.27 7.13
N LEU A 132 -23.36 -3.62 8.36
CA LEU A 132 -24.33 -4.00 9.38
C LEU A 132 -24.36 -2.93 10.48
N ILE A 133 -25.27 -1.95 10.35
CA ILE A 133 -25.59 -0.98 11.40
C ILE A 133 -26.35 -1.72 12.50
N TYR A 134 -25.65 -2.56 13.26
CA TYR A 134 -26.12 -2.88 14.60
C TYR A 134 -25.89 -1.64 15.46
N PHE A 135 -26.94 -1.17 16.13
CA PHE A 135 -26.82 -0.20 17.22
C PHE A 135 -26.06 -0.87 18.38
N LEU A 136 -24.75 -1.04 18.20
CA LEU A 136 -23.84 -1.63 19.16
C LEU A 136 -23.79 -0.71 20.38
N SER A 137 -24.42 -1.16 21.45
CA SER A 137 -24.24 -0.63 22.79
C SER A 137 -23.23 -1.51 23.51
N PHE A 138 -22.16 -0.92 24.02
CA PHE A 138 -21.18 -1.61 24.86
C PHE A 138 -21.16 -0.95 26.24
N GLY A 139 -21.19 -1.77 27.28
CA GLY A 139 -21.14 -1.33 28.66
C GLY A 139 -19.91 -1.88 29.35
N THR A 140 -19.21 -1.05 30.11
CA THR A 140 -18.13 -1.48 31.01
C THR A 140 -18.47 -1.06 32.43
N VAL A 141 -18.41 -1.99 33.36
CA VAL A 141 -18.56 -1.72 34.79
C VAL A 141 -17.23 -2.02 35.46
N GLN A 142 -16.71 -1.05 36.20
CA GLN A 142 -15.48 -1.15 36.99
C GLN A 142 -15.83 -0.91 38.46
N THR A 143 -15.31 -1.73 39.34
CA THR A 143 -15.38 -1.54 40.80
C THR A 143 -13.99 -1.21 41.31
N ALA A 144 -13.89 -0.22 42.20
CA ALA A 144 -12.63 0.23 42.76
C ALA A 144 -12.77 0.42 44.28
N PHE A 145 -11.73 0.04 45.03
CA PHE A 145 -11.67 0.29 46.46
C PHE A 145 -10.56 1.30 46.73
N HIS A 146 -10.92 2.43 47.32
CA HIS A 146 -9.97 3.47 47.71
C HIS A 146 -9.58 3.27 49.17
N PHE A 147 -8.31 2.95 49.41
CA PHE A 147 -7.75 2.83 50.76
C PHE A 147 -7.28 4.22 51.23
N MET A 148 -7.99 4.80 52.19
CA MET A 148 -7.67 6.08 52.80
C MET A 148 -7.26 5.86 54.27
N GLY A 149 -6.56 6.82 54.88
CA GLY A 149 -6.21 6.75 56.30
C GLY A 149 -7.41 6.60 57.25
N SER A 150 -8.60 6.97 56.79
CA SER A 150 -9.88 6.87 57.50
C SER A 150 -10.68 5.59 57.20
N GLY A 151 -10.14 4.66 56.41
CA GLY A 151 -10.80 3.40 56.03
C GLY A 151 -10.86 3.15 54.52
N VAL A 152 -11.62 2.12 54.13
CA VAL A 152 -11.82 1.74 52.73
C VAL A 152 -13.11 2.38 52.20
N SER A 153 -13.00 3.19 51.15
CA SER A 153 -14.17 3.74 50.46
C SER A 153 -14.43 2.94 49.18
N PRO A 154 -15.56 2.20 49.09
CA PRO A 154 -15.94 1.53 47.86
C PRO A 154 -16.40 2.55 46.82
N GLY A 155 -16.05 2.30 45.56
CA GLY A 155 -16.52 3.05 44.41
C GLY A 155 -16.84 2.14 43.24
N PHE A 156 -17.72 2.60 42.37
CA PHE A 156 -17.97 1.96 41.08
C PHE A 156 -18.04 3.00 39.96
N GLU A 157 -17.58 2.62 38.78
CA GLU A 157 -17.66 3.38 37.55
C GLU A 157 -18.34 2.52 36.49
N MET A 158 -19.50 2.96 36.02
CA MET A 158 -20.22 2.34 34.91
C MET A 158 -20.17 3.27 33.70
N MET A 159 -19.68 2.79 32.57
CA MET A 159 -19.75 3.48 31.29
C MET A 159 -20.65 2.70 30.34
N LEU A 160 -21.69 3.36 29.85
CA LEU A 160 -22.54 2.89 28.75
C LEU A 160 -22.19 3.70 27.51
N ALA A 161 -21.78 3.02 26.44
CA ALA A 161 -21.53 3.64 25.16
C ALA A 161 -22.50 3.08 24.13
N ARG A 162 -23.00 3.95 23.25
CA ARG A 162 -23.95 3.58 22.20
C ARG A 162 -23.57 4.27 20.89
N GLN A 163 -23.44 3.50 19.82
CA GLN A 163 -23.33 4.06 18.49
C GLN A 163 -24.65 4.73 18.11
N LEU A 164 -24.64 6.05 17.91
CA LEU A 164 -25.81 6.85 17.54
C LEU A 164 -25.93 7.01 16.01
N ALA A 165 -24.79 7.15 15.32
CA ALA A 165 -24.69 7.20 13.86
C ALA A 165 -23.35 6.58 13.41
N ARG A 166 -23.10 6.43 12.10
CA ARG A 166 -21.86 5.82 11.57
C ARG A 166 -20.57 6.36 12.19
N ASN A 167 -20.52 7.68 12.39
CA ASN A 167 -19.36 8.38 12.93
C ASN A 167 -19.63 9.05 14.28
N THR A 168 -20.75 8.73 14.95
CA THR A 168 -21.16 9.38 16.20
C THR A 168 -21.45 8.33 17.28
N ALA A 169 -20.80 8.46 18.43
CA ALA A 169 -21.03 7.64 19.59
C ALA A 169 -21.42 8.50 20.80
N GLY A 170 -22.43 8.06 21.54
CA GLY A 170 -22.80 8.62 22.83
C GLY A 170 -22.20 7.79 23.96
N TYR A 171 -21.80 8.46 25.04
CA TYR A 171 -21.23 7.87 26.25
C TYR A 171 -21.97 8.43 27.47
N LEU A 172 -22.37 7.55 28.38
CA LEU A 172 -22.91 7.87 29.69
C LEU A 172 -22.04 7.18 30.73
N THR A 173 -21.27 7.96 31.49
CA THR A 173 -20.42 7.46 32.56
C THR A 173 -21.00 7.88 33.91
N VAL A 174 -21.33 6.91 34.75
CA VAL A 174 -21.78 7.12 36.13
C VAL A 174 -20.66 6.65 37.06
N LYS A 175 -20.16 7.56 37.89
CA LYS A 175 -19.17 7.30 38.93
C LYS A 175 -19.83 7.49 40.28
N SER A 176 -19.70 6.51 41.16
CA SER A 176 -20.17 6.57 42.55
C SER A 176 -19.02 6.20 43.48
N GLY A 177 -18.83 6.95 44.57
CA GLY A 177 -17.72 6.78 45.51
C GLY A 177 -17.31 8.13 46.12
N PRO A 178 -16.03 8.34 46.48
CA PRO A 178 -15.54 9.61 47.02
C PRO A 178 -15.74 10.81 46.09
N SER A 179 -15.80 10.59 44.77
CA SER A 179 -16.02 11.61 43.74
C SER A 179 -17.18 11.23 42.81
N SER A 180 -18.38 11.17 43.37
CA SER A 180 -19.59 10.85 42.61
C SER A 180 -19.86 11.88 41.51
N SER A 181 -20.05 11.39 40.28
CA SER A 181 -20.38 12.21 39.12
C SER A 181 -21.07 11.43 38.01
N VAL A 182 -21.86 12.13 37.20
CA VAL A 182 -22.49 11.63 35.99
C VAL A 182 -21.96 12.46 34.82
N ASN A 183 -21.39 11.81 33.81
CA ASN A 183 -20.87 12.44 32.61
C ASN A 183 -21.63 11.92 31.39
N THR A 184 -22.24 12.81 30.63
CA THR A 184 -22.89 12.51 29.36
C THR A 184 -22.09 13.16 28.24
N MET A 185 -21.56 12.39 27.30
CA MET A 185 -20.71 12.87 26.22
C MET A 185 -21.17 12.33 24.87
N ILE A 186 -21.12 13.16 23.85
CA ILE A 186 -21.28 12.79 22.45
C ILE A 186 -19.95 13.03 21.75
N ALA A 187 -19.42 12.00 21.10
CA ALA A 187 -18.22 12.10 20.27
C ALA A 187 -18.58 11.83 18.81
N HIS A 188 -18.07 12.68 17.92
CA HIS A 188 -18.14 12.51 16.49
C HIS A 188 -16.73 12.35 15.94
N ASP A 189 -16.41 11.18 15.38
CA ASP A 189 -15.09 10.85 14.88
C ASP A 189 -15.10 10.64 13.36
N THR A 190 -14.25 11.39 12.66
CA THR A 190 -14.03 11.27 11.22
C THR A 190 -12.54 11.07 10.94
N GLU A 191 -12.19 10.84 9.67
CA GLU A 191 -10.79 10.74 9.26
C GLU A 191 -10.01 12.05 9.48
N LYS A 192 -10.67 13.21 9.34
CA LYS A 192 -10.02 14.54 9.40
C LYS A 192 -10.14 15.22 10.76
N TYR A 193 -11.18 14.93 11.53
CA TYR A 193 -11.40 15.58 12.82
C TYR A 193 -12.14 14.68 13.81
N HIS A 194 -11.92 14.95 15.08
CA HIS A 194 -12.60 14.35 16.21
C HIS A 194 -13.20 15.47 17.06
N PHE A 195 -14.50 15.43 17.25
CA PHE A 195 -15.25 16.45 17.98
C PHE A 195 -15.97 15.81 19.16
N THR A 196 -15.87 16.39 20.35
CA THR A 196 -16.59 15.91 21.53
C THR A 196 -17.28 17.04 22.26
N VAL A 197 -18.50 16.77 22.71
CA VAL A 197 -19.28 17.64 23.60
C VAL A 197 -19.72 16.80 24.78
N GLY A 198 -19.49 17.27 25.99
CA GLY A 198 -19.89 16.53 27.18
C GLY A 198 -20.29 17.42 28.33
N ILE A 199 -21.14 16.90 29.19
CA ILE A 199 -21.61 17.55 30.41
C ILE A 199 -21.36 16.59 31.55
N GLN A 200 -20.57 17.04 32.53
CA GLN A 200 -20.32 16.31 33.76
C GLN A 200 -21.00 17.04 34.92
N PHE A 201 -21.87 16.34 35.63
CA PHE A 201 -22.46 16.77 36.89
C PHE A 201 -21.81 15.99 38.02
N GLY A 202 -21.15 16.66 38.94
CA GLY A 202 -20.49 16.04 40.08
C GLY A 202 -20.56 16.92 41.31
N ILE A 203 -20.62 16.30 42.48
CA ILE A 203 -20.81 16.98 43.78
C ILE A 203 -19.71 18.04 44.01
N GLN A 204 -18.48 17.75 43.58
CA GLN A 204 -17.34 18.67 43.72
C GLN A 204 -16.98 19.42 42.44
N ARG A 205 -17.33 18.89 41.26
CA ARG A 205 -16.95 19.46 39.95
C ARG A 205 -18.04 19.18 38.92
N SER A 206 -18.81 20.21 38.59
CA SER A 206 -19.73 20.19 37.45
C SER A 206 -19.18 21.07 36.33
N PHE A 207 -19.05 20.52 35.12
CA PHE A 207 -18.52 21.24 33.96
C PHE A 207 -19.07 20.74 32.63
N PHE A 208 -19.21 21.67 31.70
CA PHE A 208 -19.48 21.49 30.29
C PHE A 208 -18.15 21.49 29.52
N THR A 209 -17.95 20.55 28.60
CA THR A 209 -16.73 20.43 27.78
C THR A 209 -17.09 20.44 26.31
N VAL A 210 -16.37 21.23 25.53
CA VAL A 210 -16.35 21.16 24.07
C VAL A 210 -14.91 20.95 23.63
N SER A 211 -14.63 19.93 22.84
CA SER A 211 -13.30 19.62 22.34
C SER A 211 -13.34 19.38 20.83
N TYR A 212 -12.38 19.95 20.13
CA TYR A 212 -12.16 19.78 18.72
C TYR A 212 -10.70 19.39 18.48
N THR A 213 -10.50 18.24 17.84
CA THR A 213 -9.18 17.73 17.46
C THR A 213 -9.12 17.57 15.95
N ARG A 214 -8.26 18.34 15.27
CA ARG A 214 -7.99 18.17 13.85
C ARG A 214 -6.84 17.19 13.64
N LYS A 215 -7.08 16.14 12.85
CA LYS A 215 -6.08 15.16 12.40
C LYS A 215 -5.42 15.72 11.13
N LEU A 216 -4.10 15.81 11.11
CA LEU A 216 -3.28 16.29 10.00
C LEU A 216 -2.69 15.09 9.23
N GLU A 217 -2.42 15.27 7.93
CA GLU A 217 -1.88 14.22 7.05
C GLU A 217 -0.53 13.67 7.53
N ASP A 218 0.35 14.52 8.06
CA ASP A 218 1.65 14.09 8.58
C ASP A 218 1.58 13.43 9.99
N GLU A 219 0.53 12.66 10.30
CA GLU A 219 0.31 12.04 11.63
C GLU A 219 0.30 13.05 12.80
N GLY A 220 -0.01 14.32 12.51
CA GLY A 220 -0.15 15.39 13.51
C GLY A 220 -1.58 15.51 14.04
N ARG A 221 -1.74 16.01 15.26
CA ARG A 221 -3.05 16.31 15.86
C ARG A 221 -3.02 17.68 16.52
N LEU A 222 -3.91 18.58 16.09
CA LEU A 222 -4.16 19.86 16.75
C LEU A 222 -5.39 19.71 17.62
N LYS A 223 -5.31 20.11 18.89
CA LYS A 223 -6.37 19.99 19.88
C LYS A 223 -6.74 21.36 20.41
N GLY A 224 -8.03 21.65 20.48
CA GLY A 224 -8.58 22.80 21.20
C GLY A 224 -9.77 22.32 22.01
N SER A 225 -9.83 22.64 23.29
CA SER A 225 -10.97 22.31 24.14
C SER A 225 -11.25 23.42 25.12
N VAL A 226 -12.52 23.59 25.45
CA VAL A 226 -12.99 24.56 26.42
C VAL A 226 -13.84 23.81 27.44
N LYS A 227 -13.53 24.01 28.72
CA LYS A 227 -14.27 23.45 29.85
C LYS A 227 -14.84 24.61 30.66
N PHE A 228 -16.16 24.68 30.77
CA PHE A 228 -16.86 25.67 31.56
C PHE A 228 -17.48 24.98 32.76
N GLY A 229 -17.05 25.31 33.96
CA GLY A 229 -17.60 24.72 35.19
C GLY A 229 -18.06 25.77 36.18
N VAL A 230 -18.68 25.29 37.25
CA VAL A 230 -19.16 26.14 38.35
C VAL A 230 -18.02 26.95 38.98
N PHE A 231 -16.81 26.40 38.99
CA PHE A 231 -15.62 26.99 39.62
C PHE A 231 -14.68 27.72 38.65
N GLY A 232 -15.11 27.95 37.40
CA GLY A 232 -14.34 28.69 36.41
C GLY A 232 -14.34 28.07 35.02
N ALA A 233 -13.63 28.72 34.11
CA ALA A 233 -13.44 28.28 32.74
C ALA A 233 -11.97 27.92 32.48
N ILE A 234 -11.75 26.83 31.74
CA ILE A 234 -10.44 26.34 31.33
C ILE A 234 -10.43 26.21 29.81
N LEU A 235 -9.53 26.95 29.17
CA LEU A 235 -9.17 26.82 27.77
C LEU A 235 -7.94 25.92 27.67
N GLU A 236 -8.01 24.86 26.89
CA GLU A 236 -6.87 24.00 26.57
C GLU A 236 -6.64 24.04 25.05
N TYR A 237 -5.41 24.29 24.61
CA TYR A 237 -5.04 24.11 23.21
C TYR A 237 -3.65 23.51 23.11
N GLY A 238 -3.40 22.73 22.08
CA GLY A 238 -2.13 22.04 21.96
C GLY A 238 -1.96 21.30 20.65
N CYS A 239 -0.76 20.80 20.45
CA CYS A 239 -0.38 19.98 19.33
C CYS A 239 0.23 18.67 19.82
N GLN A 240 0.05 17.62 19.03
CA GLN A 240 0.69 16.33 19.22
C GLN A 240 1.21 15.85 17.87
N LYS A 241 2.43 15.34 17.83
CA LYS A 241 3.10 14.86 16.63
C LYS A 241 3.70 13.48 16.91
N LYS A 242 3.48 12.54 16.00
CA LYS A 242 4.17 11.26 16.00
C LYS A 242 5.58 11.44 15.42
N ILE A 243 6.59 11.01 16.17
CA ILE A 243 8.01 11.18 15.81
C ILE A 243 8.57 9.87 15.23
N SER A 244 8.10 8.75 15.74
CA SER A 244 8.52 7.41 15.36
C SER A 244 7.32 6.46 15.38
N LYS A 245 7.46 5.24 14.88
CA LYS A 245 6.42 4.20 14.86
C LYS A 245 5.68 4.09 16.21
N ASN A 246 6.43 4.17 17.31
CA ASN A 246 5.90 3.96 18.67
C ASN A 246 6.06 5.19 19.58
N SER A 247 6.48 6.36 19.08
CA SER A 247 6.75 7.53 19.92
C SER A 247 5.98 8.77 19.47
N THR A 248 5.29 9.44 20.39
CA THR A 248 4.58 10.70 20.13
C THR A 248 4.94 11.75 21.16
N VAL A 249 5.20 12.97 20.71
CA VAL A 249 5.37 14.16 21.57
C VAL A 249 4.14 15.04 21.42
N GLY A 250 3.73 15.69 22.50
CA GLY A 250 2.76 16.77 22.44
C GLY A 250 3.05 17.85 23.46
N ALA A 251 2.61 19.07 23.14
CA ALA A 251 2.62 20.21 24.02
C ALA A 251 1.17 20.73 24.10
N THR A 252 0.67 20.94 25.31
CA THR A 252 -0.69 21.43 25.53
C THR A 252 -0.67 22.54 26.57
N MET A 253 -1.13 23.72 26.17
CA MET A 253 -1.36 24.84 27.05
C MET A 253 -2.73 24.71 27.71
N VAL A 254 -2.77 24.93 29.01
CA VAL A 254 -3.97 24.97 29.84
C VAL A 254 -4.02 26.34 30.50
N ILE A 255 -5.10 27.07 30.27
CA ILE A 255 -5.28 28.45 30.71
C ILE A 255 -6.66 28.55 31.34
N GLY A 256 -6.74 28.93 32.62
CA GLY A 256 -8.04 29.14 33.26
C GLY A 256 -8.01 29.04 34.76
N VAL A 257 -9.12 29.41 35.40
CA VAL A 257 -9.27 29.31 36.85
C VAL A 257 -9.88 27.94 37.20
N PRO A 258 -9.33 27.19 38.17
CA PRO A 258 -8.24 27.53 39.10
C PRO A 258 -6.82 27.10 38.63
N SER A 259 -6.65 26.64 37.39
CA SER A 259 -5.39 26.04 36.90
C SER A 259 -4.27 27.03 36.54
N GLY A 260 -4.55 28.34 36.57
CA GLY A 260 -3.63 29.37 36.09
C GLY A 260 -3.24 29.15 34.62
N VAL A 261 -1.95 29.33 34.32
CA VAL A 261 -1.32 29.03 33.04
C VAL A 261 -0.35 27.87 33.24
N THR A 262 -0.65 26.71 32.65
CA THR A 262 0.17 25.49 32.75
C THR A 262 0.48 24.92 31.37
N LEU A 263 1.76 24.64 31.11
CA LEU A 263 2.23 23.91 29.94
C LEU A 263 2.37 22.42 30.28
N LYS A 264 1.65 21.56 29.58
CA LYS A 264 1.77 20.10 29.70
C LYS A 264 2.57 19.56 28.52
N LEU A 265 3.79 19.05 28.79
CA LEU A 265 4.57 18.30 27.82
C LEU A 265 4.29 16.81 27.99
N LYS A 266 3.82 16.16 26.92
CA LYS A 266 3.47 14.74 26.90
C LYS A 266 4.39 13.99 25.95
N PHE A 267 5.08 12.98 26.45
CA PHE A 267 5.88 12.05 25.67
C PHE A 267 5.35 10.63 25.87
N ASN A 268 4.80 10.04 24.81
CA ASN A 268 4.39 8.65 24.83
C ASN A 268 5.42 7.82 24.06
N ARG A 269 5.90 6.73 24.65
CA ARG A 269 6.73 5.73 23.99
C ARG A 269 6.17 4.34 24.28
N ALA A 270 5.66 3.67 23.25
CA ALA A 270 4.93 2.41 23.35
C ALA A 270 3.82 2.50 24.42
N ASN A 271 3.90 1.70 25.48
CA ASN A 271 2.91 1.67 26.57
C ASN A 271 3.24 2.63 27.74
N GLN A 272 4.31 3.42 27.65
CA GLN A 272 4.69 4.39 28.67
C GLN A 272 4.26 5.80 28.26
N THR A 273 3.63 6.53 29.18
CA THR A 273 3.23 7.93 29.01
C THR A 273 3.93 8.78 30.07
N PHE A 274 4.84 9.64 29.64
CA PHE A 274 5.48 10.65 30.46
C PHE A 274 4.74 11.97 30.29
N LEU A 275 4.27 12.55 31.39
CA LEU A 275 3.55 13.83 31.39
C LEU A 275 4.23 14.78 32.37
N PHE A 276 4.75 15.88 31.85
CA PHE A 276 5.43 16.93 32.62
C PHE A 276 4.54 18.18 32.65
N PRO A 277 3.76 18.40 33.73
CA PRO A 277 3.01 19.63 33.93
C PRO A 277 3.93 20.72 34.49
N ILE A 278 4.20 21.74 33.70
CA ILE A 278 4.99 22.92 34.06
C ILE A 278 4.01 24.06 34.32
N MET A 279 3.82 24.41 35.59
CA MET A 279 3.01 25.58 35.96
C MET A 279 3.83 26.85 35.70
N LEU A 280 3.36 27.71 34.80
CA LEU A 280 4.06 28.95 34.41
C LEU A 280 3.61 30.14 35.24
N SER A 281 2.33 30.18 35.59
CA SER A 281 1.74 31.25 36.40
C SER A 281 0.47 30.74 37.08
N GLU A 282 0.23 31.15 38.32
CA GLU A 282 -1.03 30.90 39.03
C GLU A 282 -2.12 31.87 38.54
N GLU A 283 -1.71 33.06 38.12
CA GLU A 283 -2.60 34.08 37.56
C GLU A 283 -2.65 34.01 36.02
N LEU A 284 -3.70 34.59 35.44
CA LEU A 284 -3.90 34.67 33.99
C LEU A 284 -3.04 35.79 33.38
N ILE A 285 -1.75 35.50 33.21
CA ILE A 285 -0.79 36.46 32.64
C ILE A 285 -0.55 36.15 31.15
N PRO A 286 -0.80 37.09 30.22
CA PRO A 286 -0.59 36.87 28.79
C PRO A 286 0.86 36.52 28.41
N SER A 287 1.85 37.06 29.12
CA SER A 287 3.26 36.75 28.87
C SER A 287 3.58 35.27 29.16
N ALA A 288 3.03 34.69 30.23
CA ALA A 288 3.18 33.27 30.52
C ALA A 288 2.58 32.40 29.40
N VAL A 289 1.46 32.81 28.83
CA VAL A 289 0.84 32.14 27.67
C VAL A 289 1.75 32.24 26.43
N PHE A 290 2.33 33.42 26.18
CA PHE A 290 3.26 33.63 25.07
C PHE A 290 4.50 32.74 25.19
N TYR A 291 5.16 32.72 26.34
CA TYR A 291 6.33 31.86 26.53
C TYR A 291 5.97 30.37 26.53
N GLY A 292 4.83 29.99 27.11
CA GLY A 292 4.34 28.62 27.08
C GLY A 292 4.00 28.09 25.69
N THR A 293 3.75 28.97 24.72
CA THR A 293 3.50 28.60 23.32
C THR A 293 4.72 28.70 22.43
N ALA A 294 5.42 29.84 22.48
CA ALA A 294 6.56 30.10 21.62
C ALA A 294 7.75 29.19 21.96
N ALA A 295 8.04 28.98 23.25
CA ALA A 295 9.22 28.20 23.65
C ALA A 295 9.15 26.72 23.24
N PRO A 296 8.03 25.99 23.39
CA PRO A 296 7.94 24.61 22.90
C PRO A 296 7.98 24.49 21.38
N ILE A 297 7.47 25.48 20.64
CA ILE A 297 7.52 25.48 19.17
C ILE A 297 8.96 25.69 18.68
N LEU A 298 9.66 26.69 19.24
CA LEU A 298 11.06 26.94 18.94
C LEU A 298 11.94 25.77 19.37
N GLY A 299 11.73 25.24 20.58
CA GLY A 299 12.42 24.06 21.09
C GLY A 299 12.19 22.83 20.21
N TRP A 300 10.97 22.63 19.72
CA TRP A 300 10.66 21.57 18.75
C TRP A 300 11.40 21.76 17.42
N TYR A 301 11.45 22.98 16.89
CA TYR A 301 12.17 23.26 15.64
C TYR A 301 13.66 22.98 15.77
N ILE A 302 14.28 23.43 16.88
CA ILE A 302 15.69 23.16 17.19
C ILE A 302 15.93 21.65 17.36
N LEU A 303 15.11 20.96 18.15
CA LEU A 303 15.19 19.50 18.34
C LEU A 303 15.04 18.75 17.02
N LYS A 304 14.14 19.21 16.16
CA LYS A 304 13.89 18.61 14.85
C LYS A 304 15.13 18.72 13.97
N MET A 305 15.67 19.92 13.84
CA MET A 305 16.82 20.22 13.00
C MET A 305 18.11 19.55 13.51
N VAL A 306 18.35 19.56 14.81
CA VAL A 306 19.62 19.08 15.40
C VAL A 306 19.63 17.56 15.61
N TYR A 307 18.48 16.96 15.93
CA TYR A 307 18.45 15.55 16.36
C TYR A 307 17.51 14.67 15.52
N ILE A 308 16.25 15.06 15.30
CA ILE A 308 15.25 14.16 14.71
C ILE A 308 15.52 13.91 13.23
N ASP A 309 15.67 14.96 12.44
CA ASP A 309 15.90 14.85 11.00
C ASP A 309 17.19 14.07 10.69
N PRO A 310 18.37 14.38 11.27
CA PRO A 310 19.58 13.61 11.01
C PRO A 310 19.49 12.16 11.53
N TYR A 311 18.75 11.91 12.62
CA TYR A 311 18.53 10.54 13.09
C TYR A 311 17.67 9.73 12.11
N ASN A 312 16.60 10.32 11.57
CA ASN A 312 15.71 9.66 10.62
C ASN A 312 16.42 9.36 9.30
N GLU A 313 17.26 10.27 8.81
CA GLU A 313 18.09 10.04 7.62
C GLU A 313 19.08 8.90 7.84
N ARG A 314 19.75 8.86 9.00
CA ARG A 314 20.64 7.74 9.38
C ARG A 314 19.90 6.41 9.44
N GLN A 315 18.65 6.40 9.91
CA GLN A 315 17.83 5.18 9.94
C GLN A 315 17.47 4.72 8.53
N LYS A 316 16.98 5.62 7.67
CA LYS A 316 16.70 5.31 6.26
C LYS A 316 17.93 4.73 5.56
N ARG A 317 19.09 5.36 5.75
CA ARG A 317 20.36 4.90 5.18
C ARG A 317 20.74 3.49 5.64
N ARG A 318 20.59 3.19 6.93
CA ARG A 318 20.85 1.83 7.47
C ARG A 318 19.89 0.79 6.91
N GLU A 319 18.62 1.14 6.73
CA GLU A 319 17.63 0.24 6.12
C GLU A 319 17.98 -0.05 4.66
N THR A 320 18.36 0.97 3.88
CA THR A 320 18.83 0.80 2.50
C THR A 320 20.10 -0.03 2.42
N GLU A 321 21.09 0.20 3.30
CA GLU A 321 22.34 -0.56 3.34
C GLU A 321 22.09 -2.04 3.65
N LYS A 322 21.25 -2.35 4.65
CA LYS A 322 20.85 -3.74 4.94
C LYS A 322 20.14 -4.41 3.78
N MET A 323 19.28 -3.69 3.08
CA MET A 323 18.60 -4.22 1.90
C MET A 323 19.57 -4.49 0.75
N LYS A 324 20.62 -3.67 0.59
CA LYS A 324 21.72 -3.90 -0.35
C LYS A 324 22.54 -5.13 0.05
N GLU A 325 22.87 -5.30 1.32
CA GLU A 325 23.60 -6.47 1.84
C GLU A 325 22.84 -7.78 1.61
N VAL A 326 21.56 -7.82 1.98
CA VAL A 326 20.70 -9.00 1.80
C VAL A 326 20.59 -9.40 0.32
N ASN A 327 20.53 -8.42 -0.58
CA ASN A 327 20.39 -8.68 -2.02
C ASN A 327 21.72 -8.69 -2.78
N ALA A 328 22.88 -8.58 -2.12
CA ALA A 328 24.18 -8.42 -2.78
C ALA A 328 24.53 -9.60 -3.70
N GLN A 329 24.23 -10.84 -3.29
CA GLN A 329 24.48 -12.04 -4.09
C GLN A 329 23.65 -12.02 -5.39
N ARG A 330 22.35 -11.76 -5.26
CA ARG A 330 21.43 -11.65 -6.40
C ARG A 330 21.82 -10.52 -7.35
N MET A 331 22.30 -9.40 -6.81
CA MET A 331 22.80 -8.27 -7.60
C MET A 331 24.06 -8.65 -8.39
N ALA A 332 24.99 -9.38 -7.79
CA ALA A 332 26.20 -9.85 -8.45
C ALA A 332 25.90 -10.83 -9.60
N GLU A 333 24.93 -11.73 -9.41
CA GLU A 333 24.46 -12.65 -10.46
C GLU A 333 23.83 -11.88 -11.63
N ARG A 334 22.88 -10.98 -11.34
CA ARG A 334 22.25 -10.14 -12.37
C ARG A 334 23.24 -9.28 -13.12
N LYS A 335 24.25 -8.73 -12.43
CA LYS A 335 25.34 -7.97 -13.07
C LYS A 335 26.14 -8.85 -14.04
N LYS A 336 26.43 -10.10 -13.67
CA LYS A 336 27.10 -11.06 -14.56
C LYS A 336 26.22 -11.38 -15.78
N GLU A 337 24.95 -11.72 -15.58
CA GLU A 337 23.99 -11.98 -16.67
C GLU A 337 23.92 -10.80 -17.64
N ALA A 338 23.80 -9.58 -17.12
CA ALA A 338 23.75 -8.37 -17.92
C ALA A 338 25.04 -8.17 -18.71
N SER A 339 26.21 -8.36 -18.09
CA SER A 339 27.51 -8.21 -18.79
C SER A 339 27.67 -9.19 -19.95
N ILE A 340 27.18 -10.42 -19.80
CA ILE A 340 27.19 -11.44 -20.86
C ILE A 340 26.22 -11.05 -21.97
N ALA A 341 25.02 -10.58 -21.64
CA ALA A 341 24.07 -10.10 -22.64
C ALA A 341 24.65 -8.92 -23.45
N VAL A 342 25.34 -7.98 -22.80
CA VAL A 342 25.99 -6.85 -23.48
C VAL A 342 27.09 -7.31 -24.44
N SER A 343 27.92 -8.28 -24.04
CA SER A 343 28.99 -8.78 -24.91
C SER A 343 28.42 -9.48 -26.15
N LEU A 344 27.33 -10.24 -26.00
CA LEU A 344 26.61 -10.88 -27.11
C LEU A 344 25.94 -9.87 -28.05
N MET A 345 25.52 -8.71 -27.55
CA MET A 345 24.88 -7.66 -28.34
C MET A 345 25.84 -6.74 -29.09
N GLN A 346 27.17 -6.89 -28.94
CA GLN A 346 28.14 -5.99 -29.56
C GLN A 346 28.08 -6.01 -31.09
N GLU A 347 27.89 -7.19 -31.69
CA GLU A 347 27.83 -7.31 -33.16
C GLU A 347 26.56 -6.68 -33.72
N THR A 348 25.41 -6.91 -33.08
CA THR A 348 24.13 -6.31 -33.48
C THR A 348 24.15 -4.80 -33.30
N TYR A 349 24.74 -4.31 -32.21
CA TYR A 349 24.97 -2.88 -31.96
C TYR A 349 25.75 -2.22 -33.10
N ARG A 350 26.91 -2.79 -33.48
CA ARG A 350 27.74 -2.24 -34.56
C ARG A 350 26.98 -2.19 -35.87
N ARG A 351 26.26 -3.27 -36.21
CA ARG A 351 25.44 -3.34 -37.42
C ARG A 351 24.37 -2.25 -37.44
N ILE A 352 23.51 -2.20 -36.43
CA ILE A 352 22.39 -1.24 -36.35
C ILE A 352 22.92 0.20 -36.36
N LYS A 353 24.00 0.48 -35.61
CA LYS A 353 24.62 1.80 -35.57
C LYS A 353 25.07 2.24 -36.97
N THR A 354 25.78 1.40 -37.71
CA THR A 354 26.23 1.74 -39.07
C THR A 354 25.08 1.91 -40.07
N GLU A 355 23.99 1.14 -39.91
CA GLU A 355 22.79 1.26 -40.75
C GLU A 355 22.04 2.57 -40.47
N GLU A 356 21.92 2.97 -39.21
CA GLU A 356 21.28 4.23 -38.80
C GLU A 356 22.14 5.45 -39.16
N GLU A 357 23.47 5.39 -39.01
CA GLU A 357 24.39 6.45 -39.42
C GLU A 357 24.28 6.76 -40.92
N LYS A 358 24.21 5.72 -41.77
CA LYS A 358 24.03 5.89 -43.23
C LYS A 358 22.73 6.59 -43.60
N LYS A 359 21.69 6.44 -42.78
CA LYS A 359 20.36 7.00 -43.01
C LYS A 359 20.13 8.33 -42.28
N ASN A 360 21.15 8.88 -41.61
CA ASN A 360 21.00 10.01 -40.67
C ASN A 360 19.87 9.78 -39.65
N GLY A 361 19.74 8.53 -39.22
CA GLY A 361 18.70 8.03 -38.34
C GLY A 361 18.99 8.28 -36.86
N LEU A 362 18.50 7.39 -35.99
CA LEU A 362 18.61 7.53 -34.54
C LEU A 362 19.84 6.77 -34.01
N VAL A 363 20.80 7.51 -33.45
CA VAL A 363 22.02 6.94 -32.86
C VAL A 363 22.17 7.42 -31.42
N ILE A 364 22.22 6.48 -30.48
CA ILE A 364 22.43 6.77 -29.06
C ILE A 364 23.91 7.02 -28.82
N LYS A 365 24.23 8.19 -28.26
CA LYS A 365 25.60 8.59 -27.90
C LYS A 365 25.98 8.06 -26.52
N LEU A 366 25.08 8.25 -25.55
CA LEU A 366 25.29 7.85 -24.17
C LEU A 366 23.94 7.56 -23.53
N ALA A 367 23.81 6.43 -22.84
CA ALA A 367 22.64 6.15 -22.03
C ALA A 367 23.04 5.55 -20.68
N VAL A 368 22.47 6.11 -19.63
CA VAL A 368 22.92 5.88 -18.26
C VAL A 368 21.72 5.62 -17.36
N TYR A 369 21.76 4.54 -16.58
CA TYR A 369 20.71 4.08 -15.70
C TYR A 369 21.20 3.87 -14.26
N GLY A 370 20.48 4.36 -13.26
CA GLY A 370 20.92 4.32 -11.86
C GLY A 370 20.13 5.24 -10.94
N SER A 371 20.65 5.46 -9.73
CA SER A 371 20.00 6.31 -8.71
C SER A 371 19.80 7.75 -9.18
N ALA A 372 18.66 8.35 -8.82
CA ALA A 372 18.30 9.71 -9.19
C ALA A 372 19.32 10.76 -8.71
N GLU A 373 19.89 10.58 -7.51
CA GLU A 373 20.91 11.47 -6.95
C GLU A 373 22.21 11.41 -7.77
N ASN A 374 22.60 10.23 -8.23
CA ASN A 374 23.82 10.06 -9.02
C ASN A 374 23.65 10.61 -10.44
N ILE A 375 22.48 10.42 -11.05
CA ILE A 375 22.19 10.87 -12.42
C ILE A 375 22.00 12.38 -12.51
N SER A 376 21.44 13.00 -11.47
CA SER A 376 21.28 14.47 -11.42
C SER A 376 22.61 15.20 -11.22
N ASN A 377 23.55 14.61 -10.47
CA ASN A 377 24.87 15.18 -10.22
C ASN A 377 25.94 14.81 -11.28
N LEU A 378 25.56 14.06 -12.32
CA LEU A 378 26.47 13.57 -13.34
C LEU A 378 26.92 14.71 -14.29
N ASN A 379 28.13 15.21 -14.07
CA ASN A 379 28.88 15.99 -15.07
C ASN A 379 29.49 15.01 -16.09
N LEU A 380 29.06 15.12 -17.35
CA LEU A 380 29.36 14.14 -18.42
C LEU A 380 30.84 13.99 -18.78
N ASP A 381 31.71 14.87 -18.31
CA ASP A 381 33.13 14.84 -18.64
C ASP A 381 33.96 13.92 -17.74
N GLN A 382 33.39 13.43 -16.63
CA GLN A 382 34.05 12.51 -15.70
C GLN A 382 33.07 11.41 -15.30
N LEU A 383 33.01 10.35 -16.10
CA LEU A 383 32.35 9.10 -15.71
C LEU A 383 33.24 8.42 -14.65
N ASP A 384 33.19 8.93 -13.42
CA ASP A 384 33.94 8.35 -12.31
C ASP A 384 33.43 6.93 -12.04
N SER A 385 34.37 5.99 -11.98
CA SER A 385 34.14 4.55 -11.77
C SER A 385 33.59 4.20 -10.38
N GLN A 386 33.23 5.20 -9.57
CA GLN A 386 32.72 5.07 -8.21
C GLN A 386 31.20 5.26 -8.08
N LEU A 387 30.49 5.71 -9.12
CA LEU A 387 29.04 5.88 -9.05
C LEU A 387 28.33 4.56 -9.43
N ASP A 388 27.34 4.14 -8.63
CA ASP A 388 26.47 2.97 -8.87
C ASP A 388 25.55 3.23 -10.07
N VAL A 389 26.16 3.26 -11.24
CA VAL A 389 25.56 3.74 -12.48
C VAL A 389 25.87 2.73 -13.58
N LEU A 390 24.85 2.33 -14.31
CA LEU A 390 24.91 1.36 -15.39
C LEU A 390 24.89 2.05 -16.74
N ASP A 391 25.93 1.83 -17.55
CA ASP A 391 25.92 2.20 -18.96
C ASP A 391 25.02 1.21 -19.74
N VAL A 392 23.98 1.76 -20.37
CA VAL A 392 22.98 1.02 -21.14
C VAL A 392 22.93 1.42 -22.61
N THR A 393 23.99 2.08 -23.10
CA THR A 393 24.08 2.62 -24.46
C THR A 393 23.92 1.52 -25.53
N VAL A 394 24.61 0.40 -25.35
CA VAL A 394 24.61 -0.72 -26.31
C VAL A 394 23.21 -1.35 -26.41
N GLN A 395 22.61 -1.58 -25.25
CA GLN A 395 21.33 -2.27 -25.10
C GLN A 395 20.21 -1.44 -25.72
N LEU A 396 20.17 -0.12 -25.46
CA LEU A 396 19.17 0.75 -26.07
C LEU A 396 19.36 0.91 -27.57
N GLN A 397 20.59 0.98 -28.08
CA GLN A 397 20.83 1.09 -29.51
C GLN A 397 20.34 -0.17 -30.26
N CYS A 398 20.49 -1.36 -29.66
CA CYS A 398 19.97 -2.61 -30.23
C CYS A 398 18.43 -2.66 -30.32
N LEU A 399 17.73 -1.83 -29.54
CA LEU A 399 16.27 -1.71 -29.55
C LEU A 399 15.76 -0.67 -30.57
N VAL A 400 16.66 0.09 -31.22
CA VAL A 400 16.28 1.05 -32.27
C VAL A 400 15.83 0.29 -33.52
N LYS A 401 14.65 0.67 -34.02
CA LYS A 401 14.10 0.15 -35.27
C LYS A 401 13.50 1.31 -36.06
N ASP A 402 13.83 1.40 -37.35
CA ASP A 402 13.35 2.44 -38.27
C ASP A 402 13.56 3.86 -37.71
N SER A 403 14.76 4.14 -37.19
CA SER A 403 15.13 5.41 -36.55
C SER A 403 14.20 5.84 -35.40
N LYS A 404 13.58 4.88 -34.69
CA LYS A 404 12.75 5.10 -33.50
C LYS A 404 13.13 4.13 -32.39
N LEU A 405 13.03 4.59 -31.15
CA LEU A 405 13.13 3.76 -29.95
C LEU A 405 11.88 3.96 -29.10
N ILE A 406 11.24 2.85 -28.75
CA ILE A 406 10.05 2.82 -27.89
C ILE A 406 10.33 1.87 -26.73
N LEU A 407 10.35 2.40 -25.50
CA LEU A 407 10.40 1.60 -24.29
C LEU A 407 9.00 1.60 -23.65
N PRO A 408 8.43 0.41 -23.35
CA PRO A 408 7.12 0.31 -22.73
C PRO A 408 7.11 0.83 -21.28
N ASN A 409 5.92 1.08 -20.74
CA ASN A 409 5.69 1.44 -19.33
C ASN A 409 5.89 0.22 -18.42
N ARG A 410 7.15 -0.17 -18.23
CA ARG A 410 7.60 -1.23 -17.33
C ARG A 410 8.99 -0.89 -16.82
N SER A 411 9.37 -1.45 -15.68
CA SER A 411 10.71 -1.26 -15.12
C SER A 411 11.79 -1.63 -16.15
N LYS A 412 12.70 -0.70 -16.39
CA LYS A 412 13.78 -0.84 -17.37
C LYS A 412 14.83 -1.84 -16.90
N SER A 413 14.92 -2.13 -15.61
CA SER A 413 15.81 -3.19 -15.09
C SER A 413 15.45 -4.58 -15.63
N ASN A 414 14.22 -4.78 -16.14
CA ASN A 414 13.79 -6.05 -16.73
C ASN A 414 14.15 -6.18 -18.22
N LEU A 415 14.78 -5.17 -18.82
CA LEU A 415 15.21 -5.26 -20.22
C LEU A 415 16.46 -6.15 -20.36
N PRO A 416 16.62 -6.83 -21.51
CA PRO A 416 17.82 -7.64 -21.75
C PRO A 416 19.11 -6.83 -21.62
N GLY A 417 20.05 -7.28 -20.80
CA GLY A 417 21.31 -6.58 -20.54
C GLY A 417 21.20 -5.39 -19.57
N PHE A 418 20.01 -5.14 -19.01
CA PHE A 418 19.83 -4.24 -17.87
C PHE A 418 19.87 -5.04 -16.56
N TYR A 419 20.29 -4.36 -15.50
CA TYR A 419 20.02 -4.78 -14.13
C TYR A 419 19.79 -3.52 -13.29
N ASP A 420 19.23 -3.69 -12.10
CA ASP A 420 19.03 -2.59 -11.16
C ASP A 420 20.30 -2.37 -10.34
N PRO A 421 21.04 -1.25 -10.45
CA PRO A 421 22.20 -0.99 -9.61
C PRO A 421 21.84 -0.47 -8.21
N CYS A 422 20.62 0.06 -8.00
CA CYS A 422 20.23 0.78 -6.78
C CYS A 422 18.86 0.30 -6.26
N LEU A 423 18.84 -0.91 -5.70
CA LEU A 423 17.62 -1.53 -5.14
C LEU A 423 17.01 -0.67 -4.02
N GLY A 424 15.73 -0.30 -4.20
CA GLY A 424 14.96 0.45 -3.20
C GLY A 424 15.12 1.97 -3.27
N GLU A 425 15.95 2.48 -4.18
CA GLU A 425 16.08 3.90 -4.48
C GLU A 425 15.30 4.27 -5.75
N GLU A 426 15.01 5.55 -5.93
CA GLU A 426 14.43 6.05 -7.18
C GLU A 426 15.46 6.03 -8.29
N LYS A 427 15.07 5.49 -9.46
CA LYS A 427 15.98 5.29 -10.58
C LYS A 427 15.55 6.12 -11.78
N LEU A 428 16.54 6.68 -12.46
CA LEU A 428 16.36 7.43 -13.68
C LEU A 428 17.10 6.75 -14.84
N LEU A 429 16.61 6.96 -16.05
CA LEU A 429 17.32 6.67 -17.28
C LEU A 429 17.54 8.00 -18.01
N ARG A 430 18.81 8.38 -18.19
CA ARG A 430 19.22 9.51 -19.01
C ARG A 430 19.73 8.98 -20.35
N VAL A 431 19.22 9.53 -21.45
CA VAL A 431 19.59 9.13 -22.81
C VAL A 431 19.96 10.35 -23.63
N GLU A 432 21.16 10.34 -24.18
CA GLU A 432 21.65 11.30 -25.14
C GLU A 432 21.76 10.63 -26.51
N TYR A 433 21.12 11.22 -27.51
CA TYR A 433 21.01 10.64 -28.84
C TYR A 433 21.14 11.69 -29.93
N LEU A 434 21.58 11.24 -31.09
CA LEU A 434 21.68 11.98 -32.34
C LEU A 434 20.53 11.54 -33.25
N PHE A 435 19.79 12.50 -33.80
CA PHE A 435 18.79 12.25 -34.83
C PHE A 435 18.85 13.37 -35.86
N ARG A 436 18.99 13.04 -37.15
CA ARG A 436 19.13 14.03 -38.24
C ARG A 436 20.19 15.11 -37.96
N ASN A 437 21.37 14.69 -37.48
CA ASN A 437 22.50 15.55 -37.08
C ASN A 437 22.23 16.54 -35.93
N LYS A 438 21.11 16.40 -35.20
CA LYS A 438 20.85 17.17 -33.97
C LYS A 438 21.00 16.26 -32.76
N THR A 439 21.70 16.75 -31.74
CA THR A 439 21.87 16.03 -30.46
C THR A 439 20.73 16.43 -29.53
N HIS A 440 20.14 15.44 -28.87
CA HIS A 440 19.04 15.58 -27.92
C HIS A 440 19.37 14.81 -26.64
N SER A 441 18.91 15.31 -25.50
CA SER A 441 19.06 14.68 -24.19
C SER A 441 17.69 14.57 -23.53
N ILE A 442 17.42 13.44 -22.88
CA ILE A 442 16.17 13.19 -22.17
C ILE A 442 16.44 12.37 -20.91
N THR A 443 15.76 12.72 -19.82
CA THR A 443 15.79 11.97 -18.56
C THR A 443 14.36 11.54 -18.23
N ILE A 444 14.17 10.26 -17.90
CA ILE A 444 12.87 9.67 -17.57
C ILE A 444 12.95 8.74 -16.37
N SER A 445 11.85 8.61 -15.62
CA SER A 445 11.75 7.70 -14.47
C SER A 445 11.65 6.24 -14.88
N ASP A 446 12.09 5.28 -14.05
CA ASP A 446 12.19 3.85 -14.40
C ASP A 446 10.98 3.27 -15.14
N ASN A 447 9.76 3.52 -14.64
CA ASN A 447 8.53 2.98 -15.23
C ASN A 447 7.98 3.83 -16.38
N GLU A 448 8.44 5.05 -16.60
CA GLU A 448 7.87 5.92 -17.63
C GLU A 448 8.18 5.43 -19.06
N MET A 449 7.17 5.52 -19.93
CA MET A 449 7.30 5.18 -21.35
C MET A 449 8.27 6.13 -22.04
N LEU A 450 9.25 5.58 -22.77
CA LEU A 450 10.14 6.36 -23.64
C LEU A 450 9.69 6.23 -25.08
N ARG A 451 9.55 7.36 -25.78
CA ARG A 451 9.42 7.38 -27.25
C ARG A 451 10.34 8.45 -27.80
N ILE A 452 11.38 8.02 -28.51
CA ILE A 452 12.32 8.91 -29.21
C ILE A 452 12.43 8.53 -30.69
N PRO A 453 12.64 9.49 -31.60
CA PRO A 453 12.72 10.92 -31.36
C PRO A 453 11.37 11.51 -30.91
N ARG A 454 11.40 12.44 -29.93
CA ARG A 454 10.21 13.23 -29.62
C ARG A 454 9.98 14.15 -30.81
N ILE A 455 8.82 14.03 -31.45
CA ILE A 455 8.38 15.02 -32.44
C ILE A 455 8.12 16.29 -31.63
N THR A 456 9.13 17.13 -31.48
CA THR A 456 8.91 18.51 -31.07
C THR A 456 8.31 19.17 -32.29
N ASP A 457 7.02 19.49 -32.24
CA ASP A 457 6.41 20.41 -33.20
C ASP A 457 7.32 21.65 -33.25
N SER A 458 7.86 21.89 -34.43
CA SER A 458 8.68 23.06 -34.77
C SER A 458 7.88 24.33 -34.66
#